data_AF-A0A1F3EZU4-F1
#
_entry.id   AF-A0A1F3EZU4-F1
#
_cell.length_a   1.000
_cell.length_b   1.000
_cell.length_c   1.000
_cell.angle_alpha   90.00
_cell.angle_beta   90.00
_cell.angle_gamma   90.00
#
_symmetry.space_group_name_H-M   'P 1'
#
loop_
_entity.id
_entity.type
_entity.pdbx_description
1 polymer ?
#
loop_
_entity_poly.entity_id
_entity_poly.type
_entity_poly.pdbx_seq_one_letter_code
_entity_poly.pdbx_strand_id
1 'polypeptide(L)'
;NCHVEVADKYFNSGHGKAFLEKKADAPFCTDCHGKHIIKSRYDDTSPTYRANIPENCGKCHKKDGRAVKHTTLMEVDALKDYSASVHGRGLNDKGLLASAVCTDCHTSHNILHESDPMSSVHPENIPTTCSKCHKSIFEEYSKSDHSISQGDSTSLKYPTCANCHTAHTISDIDKDKFMSEVTFQCGSCHKKLAETYKETYHGKAYVLGYLKAARCSDCHGAHNILKVSNPESMVGIKNIYNTCAKCHSGIDVEFTNYLTHATHNDNPAMYWTFWGMTSLLLGVFGIFGLHTLLWIPRSIIEARKKKKHHVEISGEAKYFRRFTSSQRTTHIFVILSFILLALTGMTLKFAHMEWARVIAKIFGGVHGAGIVHRIGAVITFGYFAYHLYSLIKTMFKQRISPIKFVFGKNSLWFNKQDITDFIGTVKWFLGKGPRPYYGRWTYWEKFDYLAVFWGVAIIGFSGLILWLPELFTQFFPGWIINVAQIIHSDEALLAVGFIFTIHFFNTHLRPEAFPMDTVIFTGHVPEEEYKADRPREYEELEKSGKLNNVVVTKEISPSWIKFVKTMGYIFLSLGILMVILIVYSLVSGHY
;
A
#
# COMPACT_ATOMS: atom_id res chain seq x y z
N ASN A 1 -31.42 -28.65 55.24
CA ASN A 1 -30.25 -28.51 54.33
C ASN A 1 -29.54 -27.20 54.66
N CYS A 2 -28.23 -27.21 54.88
CA CYS A 2 -27.48 -26.02 55.34
C CYS A 2 -27.18 -24.99 54.23
N HIS A 3 -27.37 -25.34 52.96
CA HIS A 3 -27.04 -24.49 51.80
C HIS A 3 -28.13 -24.48 50.72
N VAL A 4 -29.42 -24.44 51.11
CA VAL A 4 -30.56 -24.55 50.18
C VAL A 4 -30.46 -23.53 49.03
N GLU A 5 -30.25 -22.25 49.34
CA GLU A 5 -30.19 -21.20 48.32
C GLU A 5 -29.06 -21.39 47.29
N VAL A 6 -27.90 -21.88 47.74
CA VAL A 6 -26.75 -22.13 46.85
C VAL A 6 -26.99 -23.39 46.02
N ALA A 7 -27.59 -24.41 46.61
CA ALA A 7 -27.99 -25.62 45.90
C ALA A 7 -29.00 -25.29 44.80
N ASP A 8 -30.00 -24.45 45.08
CA ASP A 8 -31.00 -24.02 44.11
C ASP A 8 -30.36 -23.25 42.95
N LYS A 9 -29.42 -22.33 43.23
CA LYS A 9 -28.63 -21.64 42.19
C LYS A 9 -27.86 -22.63 41.32
N TYR A 10 -27.16 -23.59 41.94
CA TYR A 10 -26.42 -24.61 41.23
C TYR A 10 -27.32 -25.46 40.33
N PHE A 11 -28.46 -25.95 40.83
CA PHE A 11 -29.38 -26.78 40.04
C PHE A 11 -30.03 -26.01 38.89
N ASN A 12 -30.14 -24.70 38.98
CA ASN A 12 -30.59 -23.83 37.89
C ASN A 12 -29.50 -23.54 36.84
N SER A 13 -28.22 -23.72 37.18
CA SER A 13 -27.09 -23.54 36.28
C SER A 13 -27.01 -24.63 35.20
N GLY A 14 -26.20 -24.40 34.16
CA GLY A 14 -25.91 -25.40 33.13
C GLY A 14 -25.27 -26.67 33.69
N HIS A 15 -24.37 -26.55 34.69
CA HIS A 15 -23.76 -27.69 35.37
C HIS A 15 -24.78 -28.51 36.16
N GLY A 16 -25.65 -27.85 36.93
CA GLY A 16 -26.66 -28.54 37.73
C GLY A 16 -27.75 -29.19 36.88
N LYS A 17 -28.20 -28.53 35.81
CA LYS A 17 -29.12 -29.13 34.82
C LYS A 17 -28.50 -30.37 34.18
N ALA A 18 -27.24 -30.30 33.74
CA ALA A 18 -26.54 -31.45 33.18
C ALA A 18 -26.42 -32.62 34.18
N PHE A 19 -26.18 -32.31 35.47
CA PHE A 19 -26.15 -33.31 36.54
C PHE A 19 -27.52 -33.96 36.77
N LEU A 20 -28.60 -33.17 36.82
CA LEU A 20 -29.98 -33.67 36.97
C LEU A 20 -30.41 -34.55 35.79
N GLU A 21 -29.98 -34.19 34.58
CA GLU A 21 -30.18 -34.97 33.35
C GLU A 21 -29.29 -36.24 33.27
N LYS A 22 -28.45 -36.47 34.28
CA LYS A 22 -27.49 -37.59 34.33
C LYS A 22 -26.56 -37.64 33.12
N LYS A 23 -26.19 -36.47 32.58
CA LYS A 23 -25.18 -36.38 31.53
C LYS A 23 -23.85 -36.89 32.07
N ALA A 24 -23.16 -37.70 31.27
CA ALA A 24 -21.82 -38.17 31.61
C ALA A 24 -20.91 -36.97 31.90
N ASP A 25 -20.09 -37.09 32.94
CA ASP A 25 -19.08 -36.09 33.31
C ASP A 25 -19.61 -34.72 33.79
N ALA A 26 -20.90 -34.59 34.09
CA ALA A 26 -21.44 -33.37 34.72
C ALA A 26 -20.82 -33.14 36.11
N PRO A 27 -20.25 -31.95 36.40
CA PRO A 27 -19.58 -31.68 37.67
C PRO A 27 -20.59 -31.43 38.80
N PHE A 28 -20.31 -31.94 40.00
CA PHE A 28 -21.10 -31.69 41.22
C PHE A 28 -20.32 -30.84 42.24
N CYS A 29 -20.95 -30.47 43.35
CA CYS A 29 -20.34 -29.66 44.40
C CYS A 29 -18.96 -30.18 44.85
N THR A 30 -18.81 -31.51 44.92
CA THR A 30 -17.58 -32.19 45.35
C THR A 30 -16.43 -32.09 44.36
N ASP A 31 -16.71 -31.89 43.06
CA ASP A 31 -15.66 -31.70 42.05
C ASP A 31 -14.94 -30.36 42.24
N CYS A 32 -15.64 -29.35 42.75
CA CYS A 32 -15.10 -28.00 42.95
C CYS A 32 -14.64 -27.73 44.39
N HIS A 33 -15.33 -28.27 45.40
CA HIS A 33 -15.08 -27.99 46.82
C HIS A 33 -14.27 -29.09 47.53
N GLY A 34 -14.15 -30.27 46.91
CA GLY A 34 -13.63 -31.46 47.55
C GLY A 34 -14.72 -32.25 48.29
N LYS A 35 -14.32 -33.33 48.97
CA LYS A 35 -15.26 -34.30 49.59
C LYS A 35 -15.44 -34.05 51.09
N HIS A 36 -14.46 -34.47 51.90
CA HIS A 36 -14.59 -34.49 53.36
C HIS A 36 -13.92 -33.31 54.08
N ILE A 37 -12.93 -32.66 53.45
CA ILE A 37 -12.22 -31.50 54.01
C ILE A 37 -12.48 -30.30 53.10
N ILE A 38 -13.64 -29.67 53.28
CA ILE A 38 -14.02 -28.47 52.53
C ILE A 38 -13.39 -27.26 53.21
N LYS A 39 -12.42 -26.64 52.53
CA LYS A 39 -11.68 -25.48 53.03
C LYS A 39 -12.36 -24.17 52.63
N SER A 40 -12.17 -23.14 53.44
CA SER A 40 -12.64 -21.79 53.15
C SER A 40 -12.05 -21.27 51.84
N ARG A 41 -12.80 -20.46 51.08
CA ARG A 41 -12.29 -19.75 49.89
C ARG A 41 -11.18 -18.73 50.18
N TYR A 42 -10.92 -18.45 51.45
CA TYR A 42 -9.84 -17.57 51.91
C TYR A 42 -8.56 -18.33 52.28
N ASP A 43 -8.61 -19.67 52.32
CA ASP A 43 -7.44 -20.54 52.51
C ASP A 43 -6.78 -20.78 51.15
N ASP A 44 -5.49 -20.46 51.02
CA ASP A 44 -4.73 -20.54 49.77
C ASP A 44 -4.53 -21.98 49.26
N THR A 45 -4.70 -22.97 50.13
CA THR A 45 -4.69 -24.39 49.78
C THR A 45 -6.07 -24.92 49.34
N SER A 46 -7.12 -24.09 49.39
CA SER A 46 -8.46 -24.45 48.92
C SER A 46 -8.54 -24.47 47.39
N PRO A 47 -9.22 -25.46 46.76
CA PRO A 47 -9.48 -25.43 45.31
C PRO A 47 -10.34 -24.23 44.87
N THR A 48 -11.06 -23.61 45.80
CA THR A 48 -11.89 -22.41 45.56
C THR A 48 -11.22 -21.11 45.99
N TYR A 49 -9.95 -21.18 46.42
CA TYR A 49 -9.14 -19.99 46.59
C TYR A 49 -9.00 -19.26 45.25
N ARG A 50 -9.02 -17.93 45.29
CA ARG A 50 -9.11 -17.11 44.08
C ARG A 50 -8.04 -17.43 43.04
N ALA A 51 -6.79 -17.64 43.45
CA ALA A 51 -5.71 -18.01 42.53
C ALA A 51 -5.83 -19.43 41.96
N ASN A 52 -6.54 -20.33 42.64
CA ASN A 52 -6.72 -21.73 42.24
C ASN A 52 -7.96 -21.94 41.37
N ILE A 53 -8.86 -20.94 41.26
CA ILE A 53 -10.10 -21.05 40.47
C ILE A 53 -9.84 -21.41 39.00
N PRO A 54 -8.90 -20.77 38.27
CA PRO A 54 -8.65 -21.13 36.87
C PRO A 54 -8.25 -22.59 36.70
N GLU A 55 -7.31 -23.08 37.50
CA GLU A 55 -6.88 -24.48 37.48
C GLU A 55 -8.04 -25.42 37.82
N ASN A 56 -8.86 -25.05 38.82
CA ASN A 56 -10.00 -25.85 39.22
C ASN A 56 -11.05 -26.00 38.10
N CYS A 57 -11.38 -24.91 37.41
CA CYS A 57 -12.25 -24.95 36.22
C CYS A 57 -11.58 -25.70 35.05
N GLY A 58 -10.27 -25.49 34.86
CA GLY A 58 -9.46 -26.06 33.79
C GLY A 58 -9.28 -27.58 33.86
N LYS A 59 -9.52 -28.23 35.01
CA LYS A 59 -9.63 -29.70 35.11
C LYS A 59 -10.64 -30.27 34.11
N CYS A 60 -11.73 -29.54 33.86
CA CYS A 60 -12.78 -29.93 32.93
C CYS A 60 -12.78 -29.08 31.64
N HIS A 61 -12.45 -27.79 31.72
CA HIS A 61 -12.45 -26.84 30.59
C HIS A 61 -11.06 -26.68 29.96
N LYS A 62 -10.53 -27.78 29.43
CA LYS A 62 -9.30 -27.85 28.64
C LYS A 62 -9.55 -28.70 27.39
N LYS A 63 -8.65 -28.64 26.41
CA LYS A 63 -8.80 -29.31 25.10
C LYS A 63 -9.28 -30.78 25.16
N ASP A 64 -8.77 -31.56 26.12
CA ASP A 64 -9.13 -32.97 26.33
C ASP A 64 -9.93 -33.22 27.62
N GLY A 65 -10.46 -32.13 28.18
CA GLY A 65 -11.21 -32.12 29.42
C GLY A 65 -12.62 -32.69 29.27
N ARG A 66 -13.18 -33.08 30.41
CA ARG A 66 -14.52 -33.66 30.53
C ARG A 66 -15.63 -32.78 29.91
N ALA A 67 -15.52 -31.46 29.98
CA ALA A 67 -16.54 -30.56 29.44
C ALA A 67 -16.57 -30.59 27.90
N VAL A 68 -15.41 -30.58 27.24
CA VAL A 68 -15.28 -30.49 25.77
C VAL A 68 -15.70 -31.79 25.07
N LYS A 69 -15.52 -32.95 25.73
CA LYS A 69 -15.88 -34.26 25.16
C LYS A 69 -17.39 -34.46 24.96
N HIS A 70 -18.21 -33.77 25.75
CA HIS A 70 -19.64 -34.01 25.84
C HIS A 70 -20.50 -32.79 25.52
N THR A 71 -19.88 -31.64 25.21
CA THR A 71 -20.59 -30.39 24.91
C THR A 71 -19.92 -29.63 23.76
N THR A 72 -20.71 -28.83 23.05
CA THR A 72 -20.19 -27.91 22.03
C THR A 72 -19.97 -26.55 22.68
N LEU A 73 -18.76 -26.31 23.19
CA LEU A 73 -18.38 -25.03 23.77
C LEU A 73 -17.75 -24.12 22.71
N MET A 74 -17.97 -22.80 22.86
CA MET A 74 -17.31 -21.80 22.02
C MET A 74 -15.79 -21.78 22.22
N GLU A 75 -15.32 -22.09 23.44
CA GLU A 75 -13.90 -22.16 23.78
C GLU A 75 -13.47 -23.61 24.02
N VAL A 76 -12.40 -24.04 23.36
CA VAL A 76 -11.92 -25.44 23.41
C VAL A 76 -10.89 -25.63 24.52
N ASP A 77 -10.02 -24.64 24.77
CA ASP A 77 -8.99 -24.73 25.81
C ASP A 77 -8.98 -23.47 26.69
N ALA A 78 -10.08 -23.29 27.42
CA ALA A 78 -10.33 -22.05 28.17
C ALA A 78 -9.23 -21.74 29.20
N LEU A 79 -8.66 -22.76 29.86
CA LEU A 79 -7.56 -22.55 30.82
C LEU A 79 -6.33 -21.99 30.12
N LYS A 80 -5.93 -22.58 28.99
CA LYS A 80 -4.75 -22.15 28.23
C LYS A 80 -4.94 -20.73 27.71
N ASP A 81 -6.10 -20.46 27.12
CA ASP A 81 -6.40 -19.17 26.53
C ASP A 81 -6.45 -18.08 27.60
N TYR A 82 -7.22 -18.31 28.68
CA TYR A 82 -7.25 -17.41 29.84
C TYR A 82 -5.84 -17.15 30.38
N SER A 83 -5.02 -18.18 30.55
CA SER A 83 -3.65 -18.03 31.07
C SER A 83 -2.77 -17.16 30.17
N ALA A 84 -3.05 -17.13 28.86
CA ALA A 84 -2.39 -16.25 27.90
C ALA A 84 -2.98 -14.83 27.84
N SER A 85 -4.09 -14.54 28.54
CA SER A 85 -4.65 -13.20 28.62
C SER A 85 -3.89 -12.29 29.59
N VAL A 86 -4.17 -10.98 29.54
CA VAL A 86 -3.67 -10.01 30.52
C VAL A 86 -4.13 -10.33 31.94
N HIS A 87 -5.34 -10.87 32.12
CA HIS A 87 -5.85 -11.27 33.43
C HIS A 87 -5.13 -12.52 33.95
N GLY A 88 -4.95 -13.53 33.09
CA GLY A 88 -4.21 -14.75 33.42
C GLY A 88 -2.76 -14.48 33.78
N ARG A 89 -2.05 -13.69 32.96
CA ARG A 89 -0.68 -13.24 33.29
C ARG A 89 -0.62 -12.38 34.55
N GLY A 90 -1.61 -11.51 34.75
CA GLY A 90 -1.73 -10.71 35.97
C GLY A 90 -1.82 -11.60 37.22
N LEU A 91 -2.61 -12.66 37.16
CA LEU A 91 -2.76 -13.61 38.25
C LEU A 91 -1.52 -14.50 38.43
N ASN A 92 -1.09 -15.18 37.36
CA ASN A 92 -0.10 -16.26 37.42
C ASN A 92 1.33 -15.74 37.49
N ASP A 93 1.67 -14.74 36.65
CA ASP A 93 3.04 -14.27 36.51
C ASP A 93 3.36 -13.17 37.54
N LYS A 94 2.35 -12.36 37.90
CA LYS A 94 2.50 -11.21 38.80
C LYS A 94 1.88 -11.41 40.18
N GLY A 95 1.18 -12.52 40.43
CA GLY A 95 0.54 -12.81 41.72
C GLY A 95 -0.61 -11.86 42.08
N LEU A 96 -1.17 -11.12 41.12
CA LEU A 96 -2.19 -10.10 41.39
C LEU A 96 -3.55 -10.77 41.57
N LEU A 97 -3.93 -10.99 42.83
CA LEU A 97 -5.26 -11.52 43.19
C LEU A 97 -6.41 -10.63 42.71
N ALA A 98 -6.17 -9.35 42.43
CA ALA A 98 -7.20 -8.47 41.85
C ALA A 98 -7.54 -8.79 40.39
N SER A 99 -6.73 -9.61 39.70
CA SER A 99 -6.99 -10.02 38.32
C SER A 99 -8.31 -10.79 38.22
N ALA A 100 -9.06 -10.56 37.15
CA ALA A 100 -10.33 -11.24 36.92
C ALA A 100 -10.09 -12.74 36.69
N VAL A 101 -10.89 -13.60 37.32
CA VAL A 101 -10.86 -15.07 37.16
C VAL A 101 -12.19 -15.56 36.57
N CYS A 102 -12.26 -16.86 36.24
CA CYS A 102 -13.42 -17.47 35.58
C CYS A 102 -14.77 -17.10 36.22
N THR A 103 -14.83 -17.08 37.56
CA THR A 103 -16.06 -16.80 38.32
C THR A 103 -16.48 -15.33 38.31
N ASP A 104 -15.59 -14.39 37.99
CA ASP A 104 -15.96 -12.97 37.91
C ASP A 104 -16.84 -12.69 36.68
N CYS A 105 -16.61 -13.47 35.61
CA CYS A 105 -17.38 -13.44 34.37
C CYS A 105 -18.53 -14.46 34.35
N HIS A 106 -18.29 -15.73 34.72
CA HIS A 106 -19.27 -16.82 34.62
C HIS A 106 -20.10 -17.08 35.88
N THR A 107 -19.80 -16.39 36.99
CA THR A 107 -20.30 -16.67 38.35
C THR A 107 -19.80 -18.00 38.93
N SER A 108 -19.97 -18.22 40.24
CA SER A 108 -19.47 -19.43 40.92
C SER A 108 -20.47 -20.59 40.94
N HIS A 109 -21.77 -20.30 41.03
CA HIS A 109 -22.81 -21.32 41.21
C HIS A 109 -24.01 -21.15 40.26
N ASN A 110 -24.03 -20.13 39.40
CA ASN A 110 -25.09 -19.92 38.42
C ASN A 110 -24.51 -19.78 37.00
N ILE A 111 -23.62 -20.71 36.63
CA ILE A 111 -22.97 -20.72 35.32
C ILE A 111 -24.01 -21.07 34.27
N LEU A 112 -24.48 -20.08 33.53
CA LEU A 112 -25.46 -20.22 32.46
C LEU A 112 -24.78 -20.10 31.09
N HIS A 113 -25.36 -20.75 30.08
CA HIS A 113 -24.92 -20.64 28.70
C HIS A 113 -25.04 -19.20 28.21
N GLU A 114 -24.17 -18.73 27.30
CA GLU A 114 -24.16 -17.35 26.82
C GLU A 114 -25.41 -16.95 26.03
N SER A 115 -26.18 -17.93 25.56
CA SER A 115 -27.48 -17.71 24.92
C SER A 115 -28.63 -17.48 25.92
N ASP A 116 -28.40 -17.72 27.21
CA ASP A 116 -29.40 -17.50 28.25
C ASP A 116 -29.39 -16.00 28.64
N PRO A 117 -30.52 -15.28 28.54
CA PRO A 117 -30.59 -13.85 28.90
C PRO A 117 -30.19 -13.53 30.34
N MET A 118 -30.29 -14.51 31.26
CA MET A 118 -29.88 -14.35 32.66
C MET A 118 -28.38 -14.64 32.88
N SER A 119 -27.67 -15.10 31.85
CA SER A 119 -26.22 -15.33 31.93
C SER A 119 -25.46 -14.02 32.03
N SER A 120 -24.51 -13.93 32.95
CA SER A 120 -23.60 -12.79 33.06
C SER A 120 -22.71 -12.61 31.81
N VAL A 121 -22.53 -13.67 31.01
CA VAL A 121 -21.79 -13.61 29.74
C VAL A 121 -22.72 -13.54 28.52
N HIS A 122 -24.02 -13.34 28.70
CA HIS A 122 -24.92 -13.01 27.61
C HIS A 122 -24.48 -11.69 26.95
N PRO A 123 -24.52 -11.55 25.61
CA PRO A 123 -24.03 -10.36 24.91
C PRO A 123 -24.51 -9.02 25.49
N GLU A 124 -25.79 -8.93 25.86
CA GLU A 124 -26.37 -7.71 26.48
C GLU A 124 -25.84 -7.43 27.89
N ASN A 125 -25.39 -8.47 28.60
CA ASN A 125 -24.87 -8.38 29.96
C ASN A 125 -23.34 -8.21 30.00
N ILE A 126 -22.62 -8.49 28.91
CA ILE A 126 -21.14 -8.39 28.85
C ILE A 126 -20.64 -7.02 29.33
N PRO A 127 -21.17 -5.86 28.84
CA PRO A 127 -20.72 -4.56 29.31
C PRO A 127 -20.84 -4.39 30.83
N THR A 128 -21.94 -4.83 31.43
CA THR A 128 -22.17 -4.81 32.88
C THR A 128 -21.26 -5.77 33.63
N THR A 129 -20.94 -6.92 33.04
CA THR A 129 -19.98 -7.87 33.64
C THR A 129 -18.57 -7.29 33.68
N CYS A 130 -18.13 -6.63 32.61
CA CYS A 130 -16.84 -5.95 32.58
C CYS A 130 -16.79 -4.73 33.51
N SER A 131 -17.91 -4.00 33.66
CA SER A 131 -17.98 -2.76 34.45
C SER A 131 -17.79 -2.97 35.97
N LYS A 132 -17.91 -4.21 36.46
CA LYS A 132 -17.54 -4.57 37.85
C LYS A 132 -16.12 -4.14 38.21
N CYS A 133 -15.20 -4.18 37.24
CA CYS A 133 -13.82 -3.74 37.40
C CYS A 133 -13.47 -2.53 36.50
N HIS A 134 -14.06 -2.42 35.31
CA HIS A 134 -13.78 -1.37 34.32
C HIS A 134 -14.87 -0.28 34.28
N LYS A 135 -15.26 0.23 35.46
CA LYS A 135 -16.40 1.15 35.61
C LYS A 135 -16.27 2.41 34.75
N SER A 136 -15.11 3.08 34.76
CA SER A 136 -14.90 4.30 33.97
C SER A 136 -15.02 4.06 32.46
N ILE A 137 -14.49 2.95 31.97
CA ILE A 137 -14.59 2.56 30.55
C ILE A 137 -16.04 2.26 30.19
N PHE A 138 -16.79 1.59 31.07
CA PHE A 138 -18.21 1.35 30.88
C PHE A 138 -19.01 2.65 30.84
N GLU A 139 -18.69 3.63 31.70
CA GLU A 139 -19.34 4.94 31.68
C GLU A 139 -19.09 5.67 30.36
N GLU A 140 -17.90 5.58 29.77
CA GLU A 140 -17.64 6.09 28.42
C GLU A 140 -18.39 5.31 27.34
N TYR A 141 -18.31 3.98 27.36
CA TYR A 141 -18.98 3.11 26.40
C TYR A 141 -20.49 3.32 26.41
N SER A 142 -21.12 3.48 27.59
CA SER A 142 -22.56 3.70 27.75
C SER A 142 -23.09 4.98 27.07
N LYS A 143 -22.20 5.93 26.75
CA LYS A 143 -22.54 7.17 26.02
C LYS A 143 -22.37 7.01 24.51
N SER A 144 -21.72 5.93 24.06
CA SER A 144 -21.44 5.61 22.67
C SER A 144 -22.71 5.23 21.91
N ASP A 145 -22.75 5.55 20.62
CA ASP A 145 -23.75 5.01 19.69
C ASP A 145 -23.59 3.49 19.46
N HIS A 146 -22.47 2.90 19.90
CA HIS A 146 -22.23 1.45 19.86
C HIS A 146 -22.66 0.73 21.15
N SER A 147 -23.23 1.45 22.13
CA SER A 147 -23.73 0.83 23.35
C SER A 147 -25.02 0.05 23.12
N ILE A 148 -25.15 -1.07 23.83
CA ILE A 148 -26.40 -1.84 23.86
C ILE A 148 -27.33 -1.18 24.88
N SER A 149 -28.35 -0.45 24.42
CA SER A 149 -29.45 0.05 25.25
C SER A 149 -30.54 -1.01 25.45
N GLN A 150 -31.03 -1.17 26.68
CA GLN A 150 -32.20 -2.02 26.95
C GLN A 150 -33.42 -1.47 26.19
N GLY A 151 -34.04 -2.32 25.37
CA GLY A 151 -35.22 -1.95 24.58
C GLY A 151 -34.94 -1.57 23.12
N ASP A 152 -33.70 -1.72 22.64
CA ASP A 152 -33.39 -1.60 21.20
C ASP A 152 -34.06 -2.75 20.43
N SER A 153 -35.32 -2.54 20.07
CA SER A 153 -36.16 -3.42 19.24
C SER A 153 -35.76 -3.38 17.76
N THR A 154 -34.49 -3.11 17.44
CA THR A 154 -34.04 -2.99 16.06
C THR A 154 -33.31 -4.25 15.62
N SER A 155 -33.39 -4.56 14.33
CA SER A 155 -32.70 -5.66 13.67
C SER A 155 -31.15 -5.52 13.64
N LEU A 156 -30.59 -4.60 14.42
CA LEU A 156 -29.17 -4.24 14.41
C LEU A 156 -28.41 -5.00 15.49
N LYS A 157 -27.26 -5.56 15.12
CA LYS A 157 -26.35 -6.25 16.04
C LYS A 157 -25.26 -5.29 16.49
N TYR A 158 -25.28 -4.92 17.77
CA TYR A 158 -24.30 -4.03 18.39
C TYR A 158 -23.07 -4.79 18.88
N PRO A 159 -21.88 -4.16 18.88
CA PRO A 159 -20.67 -4.77 19.43
C PRO A 159 -20.66 -4.69 20.96
N THR A 160 -20.11 -5.72 21.58
CA THR A 160 -19.80 -5.83 23.01
C THR A 160 -18.30 -5.63 23.23
N CYS A 161 -17.88 -5.53 24.50
CA CYS A 161 -16.46 -5.49 24.87
C CYS A 161 -15.68 -6.68 24.27
N ALA A 162 -16.29 -7.87 24.20
CA ALA A 162 -15.65 -9.08 23.71
C ALA A 162 -15.46 -9.09 22.18
N ASN A 163 -16.21 -8.27 21.43
CA ASN A 163 -16.03 -8.16 19.98
C ASN A 163 -14.73 -7.44 19.61
N CYS A 164 -14.26 -6.52 20.47
CA CYS A 164 -13.02 -5.78 20.25
C CYS A 164 -11.85 -6.33 21.08
N HIS A 165 -12.07 -6.81 22.30
CA HIS A 165 -10.97 -7.25 23.19
C HIS A 165 -10.75 -8.76 23.27
N THR A 166 -11.58 -9.59 22.61
CA THR A 166 -11.77 -11.02 22.94
C THR A 166 -12.09 -11.23 24.43
N ALA A 167 -12.52 -12.41 24.87
CA ALA A 167 -12.84 -12.65 26.29
C ALA A 167 -11.74 -13.43 27.02
N HIS A 168 -11.25 -14.51 26.42
CA HIS A 168 -10.26 -15.39 27.02
C HIS A 168 -8.84 -15.11 26.57
N THR A 169 -8.61 -14.34 25.50
CA THR A 169 -7.25 -14.04 24.99
C THR A 169 -6.93 -12.54 24.99
N ILE A 170 -7.59 -11.78 25.87
CA ILE A 170 -7.46 -10.32 25.98
C ILE A 170 -5.97 -9.94 26.06
N SER A 171 -5.56 -9.02 25.19
CA SER A 171 -4.18 -8.55 25.06
C SER A 171 -4.00 -7.16 25.65
N ASP A 172 -2.73 -6.78 25.90
CA ASP A 172 -2.40 -5.45 26.38
C ASP A 172 -2.66 -4.42 25.27
N ILE A 173 -3.37 -3.34 25.61
CA ILE A 173 -3.86 -2.34 24.64
C ILE A 173 -2.76 -1.46 24.05
N ASP A 174 -1.59 -1.40 24.68
CA ASP A 174 -0.44 -0.59 24.28
C ASP A 174 0.54 -1.32 23.36
N LYS A 175 0.33 -2.62 23.13
CA LYS A 175 1.21 -3.44 22.30
C LYS A 175 0.85 -3.36 20.83
N ASP A 176 1.88 -3.42 19.99
CA ASP A 176 1.80 -3.44 18.53
C ASP A 176 0.78 -4.45 17.99
N LYS A 177 0.66 -5.61 18.66
CA LYS A 177 -0.31 -6.65 18.28
C LYS A 177 -1.75 -6.12 18.33
N PHE A 178 -2.21 -5.61 19.46
CA PHE A 178 -3.56 -5.05 19.60
C PHE A 178 -3.75 -3.87 18.65
N MET A 179 -2.75 -3.00 18.59
CA MET A 179 -2.75 -1.82 17.74
C MET A 179 -2.89 -2.15 16.25
N SER A 180 -2.43 -3.32 15.80
CA SER A 180 -2.55 -3.81 14.42
C SER A 180 -3.91 -4.46 14.11
N GLU A 181 -4.72 -4.76 15.12
CA GLU A 181 -6.03 -5.41 14.97
C GLU A 181 -7.19 -4.41 14.91
N VAL A 182 -7.01 -3.15 15.36
CA VAL A 182 -8.08 -2.14 15.47
C VAL A 182 -8.87 -1.96 14.16
N THR A 183 -8.17 -1.83 13.02
CA THR A 183 -8.85 -1.68 11.71
C THR A 183 -9.67 -2.92 11.35
N PHE A 184 -9.22 -4.12 11.76
CA PHE A 184 -9.95 -5.37 11.54
C PHE A 184 -11.17 -5.48 12.46
N GLN A 185 -11.04 -5.07 13.72
CA GLN A 185 -12.14 -5.07 14.70
C GLN A 185 -13.29 -4.17 14.24
N CYS A 186 -13.02 -2.94 13.80
CA CYS A 186 -14.06 -2.08 13.22
C CYS A 186 -14.58 -2.68 11.89
N GLY A 187 -13.70 -3.26 11.08
CA GLY A 187 -14.01 -3.83 9.78
C GLY A 187 -14.88 -5.10 9.80
N SER A 188 -14.97 -5.82 10.93
CA SER A 188 -15.83 -7.01 11.04
C SER A 188 -17.31 -6.67 10.91
N CYS A 189 -17.69 -5.44 11.28
CA CYS A 189 -19.05 -4.90 11.11
C CYS A 189 -19.10 -3.84 10.01
N HIS A 190 -18.07 -2.99 9.89
CA HIS A 190 -17.99 -1.90 8.92
C HIS A 190 -17.08 -2.21 7.72
N LYS A 191 -17.32 -3.35 7.06
CA LYS A 191 -16.44 -3.87 6.00
C LYS A 191 -16.11 -2.83 4.92
N LYS A 192 -17.14 -2.18 4.35
CA LYS A 192 -16.97 -1.16 3.29
C LYS A 192 -16.12 0.04 3.75
N LEU A 193 -16.31 0.51 4.98
CA LEU A 193 -15.55 1.65 5.51
C LEU A 193 -14.09 1.28 5.79
N ALA A 194 -13.84 0.05 6.24
CA ALA A 194 -12.49 -0.46 6.44
C ALA A 194 -11.75 -0.61 5.10
N GLU A 195 -12.44 -1.07 4.04
CA GLU A 195 -11.90 -1.14 2.68
C GLU A 195 -11.52 0.25 2.13
N THR A 196 -12.41 1.24 2.22
CA THR A 196 -12.09 2.60 1.74
C THR A 196 -11.00 3.28 2.57
N TYR A 197 -10.99 3.07 3.89
CA TYR A 197 -9.91 3.55 4.75
C TYR A 197 -8.56 2.95 4.36
N LYS A 198 -8.48 1.64 4.06
CA LYS A 198 -7.26 0.96 3.62
C LYS A 198 -6.71 1.53 2.29
N GLU A 199 -7.51 2.24 1.51
CA GLU A 199 -7.06 2.92 0.30
C GLU A 199 -6.44 4.30 0.53
N THR A 200 -6.67 4.90 1.70
CA THR A 200 -6.05 6.16 2.10
C THR A 200 -4.57 5.99 2.42
N TYR A 201 -3.82 7.10 2.50
CA TYR A 201 -2.43 7.05 2.97
C TYR A 201 -2.31 6.45 4.37
N HIS A 202 -3.18 6.87 5.31
CA HIS A 202 -3.18 6.36 6.68
C HIS A 202 -3.40 4.85 6.72
N GLY A 203 -4.40 4.36 5.99
CA GLY A 203 -4.67 2.92 5.90
C GLY A 203 -3.53 2.14 5.27
N LYS A 204 -2.96 2.60 4.15
CA LYS A 204 -1.82 1.95 3.49
C LYS A 204 -0.58 1.89 4.38
N ALA A 205 -0.25 3.00 5.04
CA ALA A 205 0.85 3.07 5.98
C ALA A 205 0.64 2.12 7.17
N TYR A 206 -0.56 2.08 7.72
CA TYR A 206 -0.94 1.18 8.80
C TYR A 206 -0.83 -0.30 8.41
N VAL A 207 -1.33 -0.69 7.23
CA VAL A 207 -1.24 -2.06 6.69
C VAL A 207 0.22 -2.50 6.50
N LEU A 208 1.11 -1.56 6.16
CA LEU A 208 2.55 -1.79 6.08
C LEU A 208 3.26 -1.83 7.46
N GLY A 209 2.51 -1.72 8.57
CA GLY A 209 3.02 -1.82 9.93
C GLY A 209 3.44 -0.49 10.56
N TYR A 210 3.08 0.65 9.97
CA TYR A 210 3.38 1.96 10.55
C TYR A 210 2.30 2.39 11.55
N LEU A 211 2.46 1.98 12.80
CA LEU A 211 1.48 2.20 13.87
C LEU A 211 1.29 3.66 14.32
N LYS A 212 2.13 4.58 13.81
CA LYS A 212 1.95 6.04 13.99
C LYS A 212 0.93 6.63 13.01
N ALA A 213 0.52 5.90 11.98
CA ALA A 213 -0.58 6.32 11.12
C ALA A 213 -1.89 6.32 11.91
N ALA A 214 -2.73 7.34 11.68
CA ALA A 214 -4.02 7.46 12.33
C ALA A 214 -4.96 6.31 11.93
N ARG A 215 -5.62 5.68 12.90
CA ARG A 215 -6.55 4.56 12.73
C ARG A 215 -7.98 4.99 13.03
N CYS A 216 -8.92 4.06 12.86
CA CYS A 216 -10.34 4.27 13.16
C CYS A 216 -10.55 4.92 14.54
N SER A 217 -9.90 4.40 15.58
CA SER A 217 -10.04 4.90 16.95
C SER A 217 -9.39 6.26 17.21
N ASP A 218 -8.35 6.62 16.44
CA ASP A 218 -7.67 7.93 16.58
C ASP A 218 -8.58 9.07 16.09
N CYS A 219 -9.45 8.78 15.10
CA CYS A 219 -10.43 9.73 14.57
C CYS A 219 -11.79 9.64 15.28
N HIS A 220 -12.32 8.44 15.50
CA HIS A 220 -13.70 8.24 16.00
C HIS A 220 -13.80 8.05 17.53
N GLY A 221 -12.68 7.84 18.22
CA GLY A 221 -12.65 7.40 19.61
C GLY A 221 -12.58 5.88 19.75
N ALA A 222 -12.21 5.39 20.93
CA ALA A 222 -12.08 3.95 21.21
C ALA A 222 -13.35 3.35 21.85
N HIS A 223 -13.85 3.97 22.92
CA HIS A 223 -15.03 3.49 23.66
C HIS A 223 -16.25 4.42 23.53
N ASN A 224 -16.04 5.73 23.36
CA ASN A 224 -17.10 6.71 23.10
C ASN A 224 -17.17 7.06 21.60
N ILE A 225 -17.74 6.17 20.80
CA ILE A 225 -17.83 6.32 19.35
C ILE A 225 -19.20 6.86 18.98
N LEU A 226 -19.22 8.11 18.52
CA LEU A 226 -20.44 8.85 18.21
C LEU A 226 -20.62 9.07 16.71
N LYS A 227 -21.87 9.06 16.24
CA LYS A 227 -22.26 9.41 14.87
C LYS A 227 -21.74 10.78 14.48
N VAL A 228 -21.38 10.95 13.21
CA VAL A 228 -20.83 12.22 12.66
C VAL A 228 -21.78 13.42 12.87
N SER A 229 -23.09 13.17 12.89
CA SER A 229 -24.10 14.20 13.15
C SER A 229 -24.15 14.67 14.61
N ASN A 230 -23.57 13.91 15.55
CA ASN A 230 -23.51 14.30 16.96
C ASN A 230 -22.46 15.41 17.14
N PRO A 231 -22.83 16.57 17.72
CA PRO A 231 -21.90 17.68 17.96
C PRO A 231 -20.69 17.34 18.85
N GLU A 232 -20.79 16.32 19.69
CA GLU A 232 -19.70 15.84 20.57
C GLU A 232 -18.79 14.81 19.87
N SER A 233 -19.16 14.34 18.67
CA SER A 233 -18.33 13.40 17.91
C SER A 233 -16.99 14.02 17.54
N MET A 234 -15.91 13.25 17.70
CA MET A 234 -14.56 13.68 17.32
C MET A 234 -14.43 13.98 15.83
N VAL A 235 -15.25 13.34 14.99
CA VAL A 235 -15.32 13.59 13.54
C VAL A 235 -16.50 14.51 13.17
N GLY A 236 -17.20 15.07 14.15
CA GLY A 236 -18.25 16.06 13.92
C GLY A 236 -17.67 17.38 13.43
N ILE A 237 -18.50 18.19 12.77
CA ILE A 237 -18.12 19.47 12.12
C ILE A 237 -17.34 20.39 13.07
N LYS A 238 -17.70 20.41 14.36
CA LYS A 238 -17.05 21.28 15.37
C LYS A 238 -15.69 20.76 15.86
N ASN A 239 -15.44 19.46 15.77
CA ASN A 239 -14.30 18.81 16.42
C ASN A 239 -13.28 18.25 15.42
N ILE A 240 -13.66 18.04 14.16
CA ILE A 240 -12.79 17.42 13.14
C ILE A 240 -11.46 18.15 12.98
N TYR A 241 -11.47 19.49 13.07
CA TYR A 241 -10.25 20.30 13.09
C TYR A 241 -9.30 19.87 14.20
N ASN A 242 -9.79 19.82 15.44
CA ASN A 242 -8.99 19.42 16.60
C ASN A 242 -8.52 17.98 16.49
N THR A 243 -9.32 17.10 15.89
CA THR A 243 -8.95 15.69 15.64
C THR A 243 -7.77 15.59 14.67
N CYS A 244 -7.82 16.28 13.54
CA CYS A 244 -6.69 16.33 12.59
C CYS A 244 -5.46 17.02 13.20
N ALA A 245 -5.66 18.09 13.98
CA ALA A 245 -4.59 18.90 14.57
C ALA A 245 -3.76 18.15 15.64
N LYS A 246 -4.23 16.99 16.13
CA LYS A 246 -3.44 16.11 17.02
C LYS A 246 -2.14 15.64 16.37
N CYS A 247 -2.15 15.46 15.05
CA CYS A 247 -1.00 14.95 14.28
C CYS A 247 -0.51 15.94 13.22
N HIS A 248 -1.40 16.77 12.66
CA HIS A 248 -1.05 17.75 11.64
C HIS A 248 -0.97 19.16 12.23
N SER A 249 0.24 19.66 12.45
CA SER A 249 0.48 21.01 12.95
C SER A 249 0.30 22.05 11.83
N GLY A 250 -0.41 23.15 12.12
CA GLY A 250 -0.52 24.27 11.17
C GLY A 250 -1.58 24.07 10.07
N ILE A 251 -2.53 23.16 10.28
CA ILE A 251 -3.68 23.00 9.38
C ILE A 251 -4.67 24.15 9.51
N ASP A 252 -5.35 24.44 8.40
CA ASP A 252 -6.53 25.29 8.33
C ASP A 252 -7.82 24.45 8.41
N VAL A 253 -8.98 25.11 8.32
CA VAL A 253 -10.29 24.43 8.32
C VAL A 253 -10.52 23.66 7.01
N GLU A 254 -10.01 24.15 5.88
CA GLU A 254 -10.17 23.51 4.57
C GLU A 254 -9.50 22.14 4.52
N PHE A 255 -8.41 21.93 5.27
CA PHE A 255 -7.75 20.64 5.44
C PHE A 255 -8.71 19.54 5.89
N THR A 256 -9.70 19.88 6.72
CA THR A 256 -10.70 18.94 7.24
C THR A 256 -11.67 18.43 6.18
N ASN A 257 -11.70 19.05 4.99
CA ASN A 257 -12.46 18.59 3.83
C ASN A 257 -11.81 17.39 3.12
N TYR A 258 -10.70 16.84 3.63
CA TYR A 258 -10.13 15.57 3.16
C TYR A 258 -11.11 14.40 3.40
N LEU A 259 -11.42 13.67 2.34
CA LEU A 259 -12.44 12.62 2.38
C LEU A 259 -11.80 11.26 2.72
N THR A 260 -11.86 10.87 3.99
CA THR A 260 -11.16 9.68 4.52
C THR A 260 -11.86 8.35 4.19
N HIS A 261 -13.16 8.36 3.90
CA HIS A 261 -13.94 7.16 3.56
C HIS A 261 -14.55 7.19 2.16
N ALA A 262 -14.15 8.15 1.32
CA ALA A 262 -14.71 8.32 -0.02
C ALA A 262 -14.05 7.40 -1.04
N THR A 263 -14.87 6.97 -1.97
CA THR A 263 -14.48 6.43 -3.27
C THR A 263 -14.48 7.54 -4.32
N HIS A 264 -14.00 7.24 -5.52
CA HIS A 264 -14.08 8.18 -6.64
C HIS A 264 -15.52 8.56 -7.03
N ASN A 265 -16.55 7.83 -6.59
CA ASN A 265 -17.95 8.15 -6.90
C ASN A 265 -18.58 9.17 -5.95
N ASP A 266 -17.95 9.47 -4.82
CA ASP A 266 -18.53 10.33 -3.79
C ASP A 266 -18.26 11.83 -4.02
N ASN A 267 -17.41 12.17 -4.98
CA ASN A 267 -17.09 13.55 -5.33
C ASN A 267 -16.92 13.71 -6.86
N PRO A 268 -17.55 14.71 -7.51
CA PRO A 268 -17.45 14.89 -8.96
C PRO A 268 -16.02 15.08 -9.48
N ALA A 269 -15.18 15.82 -8.76
CA ALA A 269 -13.79 16.04 -9.16
C ALA A 269 -13.00 14.72 -9.09
N MET A 270 -13.20 13.91 -8.05
CA MET A 270 -12.58 12.59 -7.95
C MET A 270 -13.09 11.63 -9.03
N TYR A 271 -14.38 11.67 -9.37
CA TYR A 271 -14.98 10.82 -10.39
C TYR A 271 -14.34 11.05 -11.76
N TRP A 272 -14.31 12.32 -12.20
CA TRP A 272 -13.72 12.68 -13.50
C TRP A 272 -12.22 12.48 -13.52
N THR A 273 -11.53 12.73 -12.40
CA THR A 273 -10.09 12.46 -12.29
C THR A 273 -9.79 10.97 -12.44
N PHE A 274 -10.50 10.11 -11.72
CA PHE A 274 -10.30 8.66 -11.77
C PHE A 274 -10.54 8.10 -13.17
N TRP A 275 -11.68 8.44 -13.79
CA TRP A 275 -11.99 7.96 -15.14
C TRP A 275 -11.07 8.56 -16.21
N GLY A 276 -10.66 9.81 -16.04
CA GLY A 276 -9.68 10.47 -16.90
C GLY A 276 -8.32 9.78 -16.87
N MET A 277 -7.78 9.56 -15.66
CA MET A 277 -6.50 8.85 -15.47
C MET A 277 -6.58 7.39 -15.92
N THR A 278 -7.68 6.70 -15.62
CA THR A 278 -7.90 5.30 -16.03
C THR A 278 -7.96 5.18 -17.56
N SER A 279 -8.69 6.08 -18.22
CA SER A 279 -8.79 6.11 -19.68
C SER A 279 -7.47 6.48 -20.35
N LEU A 280 -6.71 7.40 -19.76
CA LEU A 280 -5.36 7.72 -20.21
C LEU A 280 -4.45 6.48 -20.12
N LEU A 281 -4.46 5.78 -18.98
CA LEU A 281 -3.67 4.58 -18.76
C LEU A 281 -4.01 3.50 -19.78
N LEU A 282 -5.29 3.13 -19.90
CA LEU A 282 -5.75 2.10 -20.83
C LEU A 282 -5.48 2.49 -22.30
N GLY A 283 -5.68 3.76 -22.65
CA GLY A 283 -5.42 4.27 -24.00
C GLY A 283 -3.95 4.21 -24.38
N VAL A 284 -3.05 4.67 -23.50
CA VAL A 284 -1.59 4.64 -23.74
C VAL A 284 -1.10 3.20 -23.86
N PHE A 285 -1.43 2.31 -22.90
CA PHE A 285 -1.01 0.91 -22.98
C PHE A 285 -1.65 0.17 -24.16
N GLY A 286 -2.90 0.46 -24.51
CA GLY A 286 -3.56 -0.14 -25.67
C GLY A 286 -2.87 0.23 -26.98
N ILE A 287 -2.64 1.52 -27.21
CA ILE A 287 -2.00 2.02 -28.45
C ILE A 287 -0.55 1.55 -28.54
N PHE A 288 0.26 1.78 -27.50
CA PHE A 288 1.69 1.46 -27.55
C PHE A 288 1.99 -0.02 -27.36
N GLY A 289 1.12 -0.75 -26.65
CA GLY A 289 1.16 -2.21 -26.60
C GLY A 289 0.91 -2.82 -27.97
N LEU A 290 -0.14 -2.40 -28.68
CA LEU A 290 -0.40 -2.83 -30.05
C LEU A 290 0.73 -2.43 -31.00
N HIS A 291 1.21 -1.19 -30.89
CA HIS A 291 2.36 -0.70 -31.68
C HIS A 291 3.61 -1.58 -31.49
N THR A 292 3.94 -1.90 -30.23
CA THR A 292 5.06 -2.79 -29.87
C THR A 292 4.87 -4.20 -30.46
N LEU A 293 3.68 -4.78 -30.32
CA LEU A 293 3.37 -6.11 -30.87
C LEU A 293 3.50 -6.15 -32.40
N LEU A 294 3.06 -5.10 -33.09
CA LEU A 294 3.20 -4.99 -34.55
C LEU A 294 4.66 -4.80 -35.00
N TRP A 295 5.52 -4.23 -34.15
CA TRP A 295 6.94 -4.04 -34.45
C TRP A 295 7.73 -5.36 -34.39
N ILE A 296 7.43 -6.25 -33.42
CA ILE A 296 8.22 -7.46 -33.14
C ILE A 296 8.54 -8.31 -34.39
N PRO A 297 7.59 -8.68 -35.27
CA PRO A 297 7.88 -9.55 -36.41
C PRO A 297 8.92 -8.94 -37.37
N ARG A 298 8.78 -7.65 -37.67
CA ARG A 298 9.73 -6.93 -38.53
C ARG A 298 11.07 -6.79 -37.85
N SER A 299 11.07 -6.56 -36.54
CA SER A 299 12.29 -6.41 -35.79
C SER A 299 13.13 -7.69 -35.78
N ILE A 300 12.50 -8.85 -35.65
CA ILE A 300 13.18 -10.16 -35.75
C ILE A 300 13.80 -10.36 -37.14
N ILE A 301 13.10 -9.95 -38.21
CA ILE A 301 13.63 -10.05 -39.58
C ILE A 301 14.86 -9.19 -39.76
N GLU A 302 14.82 -7.92 -39.31
CA GLU A 302 15.97 -7.01 -39.43
C GLU A 302 17.14 -7.44 -38.53
N ALA A 303 16.88 -7.96 -37.34
CA ALA A 303 17.91 -8.52 -36.47
C ALA A 303 18.66 -9.69 -37.13
N ARG A 304 17.93 -10.59 -37.82
CA ARG A 304 18.53 -11.70 -38.58
C ARG A 304 19.40 -11.19 -39.74
N LYS A 305 19.01 -10.10 -40.41
CA LYS A 305 19.83 -9.47 -41.45
C LYS A 305 21.09 -8.85 -40.84
N LYS A 306 20.96 -8.09 -39.75
CA LYS A 306 22.07 -7.43 -39.06
C LYS A 306 23.10 -8.45 -38.55
N LYS A 307 22.66 -9.59 -38.00
CA LYS A 307 23.56 -10.68 -37.54
C LYS A 307 24.35 -11.30 -38.68
N LYS A 308 23.81 -11.35 -39.91
CA LYS A 308 24.53 -11.84 -41.10
C LYS A 308 25.61 -10.87 -41.59
N HIS A 309 25.53 -9.60 -41.23
CA HIS A 309 26.42 -8.53 -41.68
C HIS A 309 27.16 -7.84 -40.51
N HIS A 310 27.29 -8.52 -39.37
CA HIS A 310 27.96 -7.94 -38.20
C HIS A 310 29.48 -7.89 -38.43
N VAL A 311 30.02 -6.68 -38.58
CA VAL A 311 31.47 -6.45 -38.58
C VAL A 311 31.89 -6.19 -37.14
N GLU A 312 32.76 -7.03 -36.58
CA GLU A 312 33.37 -6.76 -35.28
C GLU A 312 34.25 -5.52 -35.38
N ILE A 313 33.82 -4.44 -34.74
CA ILE A 313 34.61 -3.22 -34.64
C ILE A 313 35.70 -3.48 -33.59
N SER A 314 36.92 -3.77 -34.03
CA SER A 314 38.11 -3.83 -33.18
C SER A 314 39.05 -2.68 -33.55
N GLY A 315 39.50 -1.90 -32.55
CA GLY A 315 40.38 -0.74 -32.74
C GLY A 315 39.66 0.60 -32.94
N GLU A 316 40.35 1.56 -33.55
CA GLU A 316 39.82 2.88 -33.88
C GLU A 316 38.71 2.79 -34.93
N ALA A 317 37.52 3.29 -34.59
CA ALA A 317 36.40 3.36 -35.52
C ALA A 317 35.75 4.74 -35.52
N LYS A 318 35.04 5.04 -36.60
CA LYS A 318 34.26 6.27 -36.73
C LYS A 318 32.92 6.13 -36.03
N TYR A 319 32.69 7.04 -35.09
CA TYR A 319 31.46 7.11 -34.32
C TYR A 319 30.76 8.44 -34.52
N PHE A 320 29.44 8.40 -34.61
CA PHE A 320 28.58 9.57 -34.51
C PHE A 320 28.32 9.91 -33.03
N ARG A 321 28.70 11.12 -32.59
CA ARG A 321 28.41 11.62 -31.25
C ARG A 321 26.94 12.04 -31.12
N ARG A 322 26.11 11.14 -30.60
CA ARG A 322 24.67 11.34 -30.43
C ARG A 322 24.31 12.16 -29.19
N PHE A 323 24.99 11.90 -28.06
CA PHE A 323 24.69 12.55 -26.79
C PHE A 323 25.93 13.21 -26.15
N THR A 324 25.72 14.38 -25.58
CA THR A 324 26.74 15.12 -24.82
C THR A 324 26.93 14.55 -23.42
N SER A 325 28.08 14.79 -22.77
CA SER A 325 28.31 14.34 -21.39
C SER A 325 27.25 14.86 -20.41
N SER A 326 26.82 16.11 -20.55
CA SER A 326 25.74 16.69 -19.72
C SER A 326 24.44 15.87 -19.82
N GLN A 327 23.99 15.56 -21.05
CA GLN A 327 22.77 14.78 -21.27
C GLN A 327 22.87 13.37 -20.68
N ARG A 328 24.03 12.73 -20.81
CA ARG A 328 24.27 11.38 -20.25
C ARG A 328 24.25 11.39 -18.72
N THR A 329 24.88 12.39 -18.10
CA THR A 329 24.85 12.56 -16.65
C THR A 329 23.42 12.82 -16.15
N THR A 330 22.67 13.69 -16.82
CA THR A 330 21.24 13.91 -16.51
C THR A 330 20.45 12.60 -16.60
N HIS A 331 20.68 11.79 -17.64
CA HIS A 331 20.01 10.50 -17.78
C HIS A 331 20.35 9.52 -16.65
N ILE A 332 21.59 9.49 -16.16
CA ILE A 332 21.95 8.67 -14.99
C ILE A 332 21.14 9.09 -13.76
N PHE A 333 21.02 10.40 -13.51
CA PHE A 333 20.19 10.90 -12.41
C PHE A 333 18.71 10.52 -12.59
N VAL A 334 18.19 10.58 -13.82
CA VAL A 334 16.83 10.12 -14.14
C VAL A 334 16.65 8.64 -13.81
N ILE A 335 17.57 7.75 -14.24
CA ILE A 335 17.48 6.31 -13.95
C ILE A 335 17.47 6.07 -12.43
N LEU A 336 18.42 6.67 -11.73
CA LEU A 336 18.60 6.45 -10.28
C LEU A 336 17.38 6.95 -9.50
N SER A 337 16.91 8.17 -9.76
CA SER A 337 15.75 8.70 -9.03
C SER A 337 14.47 7.96 -9.40
N PHE A 338 14.28 7.59 -10.67
CA PHE A 338 13.09 6.87 -11.13
C PHE A 338 12.96 5.51 -10.46
N ILE A 339 14.06 4.75 -10.36
CA ILE A 339 14.03 3.43 -9.70
C ILE A 339 13.73 3.56 -8.21
N LEU A 340 14.34 4.54 -7.52
CA LEU A 340 14.06 4.79 -6.10
C LEU A 340 12.59 5.18 -5.87
N LEU A 341 12.05 6.07 -6.71
CA LEU A 341 10.66 6.52 -6.66
C LEU A 341 9.69 5.38 -6.99
N ALA A 342 10.00 4.57 -8.00
CA ALA A 342 9.19 3.41 -8.40
C ALA A 342 9.13 2.36 -7.29
N LEU A 343 10.29 1.99 -6.72
CA LEU A 343 10.36 1.00 -5.63
C LEU A 343 9.56 1.44 -4.40
N THR A 344 9.78 2.68 -3.96
CA THR A 344 9.11 3.21 -2.75
C THR A 344 7.64 3.53 -3.00
N GLY A 345 7.28 4.06 -4.17
CA GLY A 345 5.91 4.39 -4.54
C GLY A 345 5.03 3.15 -4.77
N MET A 346 5.52 2.14 -5.49
CA MET A 346 4.76 0.90 -5.72
C MET A 346 4.59 0.09 -4.43
N THR A 347 5.55 0.15 -3.51
CA THR A 347 5.41 -0.42 -2.16
C THR A 347 4.20 0.16 -1.44
N LEU A 348 3.98 1.49 -1.53
CA LEU A 348 2.82 2.12 -0.92
C LEU A 348 1.52 1.83 -1.69
N LYS A 349 1.55 1.86 -3.03
CA LYS A 349 0.37 1.58 -3.88
C LYS A 349 -0.20 0.18 -3.61
N PHE A 350 0.67 -0.82 -3.45
CA PHE A 350 0.31 -2.21 -3.22
C PHE A 350 0.54 -2.65 -1.76
N ALA A 351 0.24 -1.77 -0.79
CA ALA A 351 0.49 -1.98 0.64
C ALA A 351 -0.05 -3.31 1.21
N HIS A 352 -1.12 -3.86 0.65
CA HIS A 352 -1.70 -5.14 1.07
C HIS A 352 -0.83 -6.35 0.73
N MET A 353 0.03 -6.24 -0.28
CA MET A 353 0.85 -7.34 -0.78
C MET A 353 2.03 -7.66 0.15
N GLU A 354 2.38 -8.94 0.25
CA GLU A 354 3.49 -9.38 1.11
C GLU A 354 4.84 -8.83 0.65
N TRP A 355 5.07 -8.79 -0.66
CA TRP A 355 6.31 -8.26 -1.22
C TRP A 355 6.49 -6.78 -0.84
N ALA A 356 5.40 -6.00 -0.78
CA ALA A 356 5.46 -4.60 -0.39
C ALA A 356 5.93 -4.46 1.07
N ARG A 357 5.47 -5.32 1.99
CA ARG A 357 5.95 -5.35 3.38
C ARG A 357 7.45 -5.68 3.46
N VAL A 358 7.94 -6.59 2.61
CA VAL A 358 9.38 -6.93 2.55
C VAL A 358 10.20 -5.73 2.06
N ILE A 359 9.79 -5.09 0.97
CA ILE A 359 10.49 -3.91 0.44
C ILE A 359 10.45 -2.75 1.45
N ALA A 360 9.30 -2.50 2.09
CA ALA A 360 9.19 -1.50 3.14
C ALA A 360 10.21 -1.76 4.27
N LYS A 361 10.36 -3.00 4.73
CA LYS A 361 11.36 -3.37 5.75
C LYS A 361 12.80 -3.10 5.29
N ILE A 362 13.13 -3.40 4.03
CA ILE A 362 14.46 -3.13 3.46
C ILE A 362 14.80 -1.63 3.54
N PHE A 363 13.81 -0.76 3.33
CA PHE A 363 13.99 0.69 3.44
C PHE A 363 13.83 1.24 4.87
N GLY A 364 13.75 0.39 5.91
CA GLY A 364 13.58 0.84 7.30
C GLY A 364 12.13 1.13 7.70
N GLY A 365 11.18 0.44 7.07
CA GLY A 365 9.73 0.63 7.25
C GLY A 365 9.17 1.77 6.42
N VAL A 366 7.90 2.10 6.64
CA VAL A 366 7.19 3.17 5.89
C VAL A 366 7.90 4.52 6.04
N HIS A 367 8.42 4.83 7.22
CA HIS A 367 9.12 6.08 7.47
C HIS A 367 10.37 6.22 6.61
N GLY A 368 11.24 5.20 6.60
CA GLY A 368 12.46 5.22 5.80
C GLY A 368 12.19 5.17 4.30
N ALA A 369 11.21 4.37 3.86
CA ALA A 369 10.75 4.38 2.46
C ALA A 369 10.27 5.78 2.04
N GLY A 370 9.55 6.49 2.91
CA GLY A 370 9.13 7.88 2.66
C GLY A 370 10.30 8.86 2.56
N ILE A 371 11.36 8.69 3.35
CA ILE A 371 12.58 9.51 3.24
C ILE A 371 13.25 9.26 1.89
N VAL A 372 13.45 8.00 1.52
CA VAL A 372 14.07 7.63 0.24
C VAL A 372 13.25 8.14 -0.94
N HIS A 373 11.92 8.07 -0.87
CA HIS A 373 11.03 8.62 -1.89
C HIS A 373 11.25 10.12 -2.07
N ARG A 374 11.31 10.89 -0.97
CA ARG A 374 11.57 12.34 -1.02
C ARG A 374 12.96 12.68 -1.55
N ILE A 375 13.99 11.90 -1.22
CA ILE A 375 15.33 12.06 -1.81
C ILE A 375 15.27 11.88 -3.32
N GLY A 376 14.60 10.83 -3.79
CA GLY A 376 14.34 10.61 -5.22
C GLY A 376 13.61 11.79 -5.86
N ALA A 377 12.59 12.33 -5.19
CA ALA A 377 11.83 13.48 -5.68
C ALA A 377 12.70 14.75 -5.80
N VAL A 378 13.57 15.03 -4.82
CA VAL A 378 14.50 16.17 -4.88
C VAL A 378 15.48 16.04 -6.04
N ILE A 379 16.03 14.85 -6.27
CA ILE A 379 16.89 14.59 -7.44
C ILE A 379 16.10 14.84 -8.73
N THR A 380 14.83 14.40 -8.77
CA THR A 380 13.94 14.61 -9.90
C THR A 380 13.67 16.09 -10.19
N PHE A 381 13.31 16.87 -9.19
CA PHE A 381 13.15 18.32 -9.35
C PHE A 381 14.46 18.99 -9.78
N GLY A 382 15.59 18.56 -9.21
CA GLY A 382 16.92 19.08 -9.55
C GLY A 382 17.29 18.87 -11.01
N TYR A 383 17.19 17.63 -11.52
CA TYR A 383 17.50 17.38 -12.93
C TYR A 383 16.47 18.04 -13.87
N PHE A 384 15.19 18.12 -13.48
CA PHE A 384 14.16 18.74 -14.30
C PHE A 384 14.39 20.24 -14.45
N ALA A 385 14.71 20.94 -13.35
CA ALA A 385 15.10 22.34 -13.37
C ALA A 385 16.38 22.57 -14.20
N TYR A 386 17.38 21.70 -14.04
CA TYR A 386 18.60 21.74 -14.85
C TYR A 386 18.30 21.56 -16.35
N HIS A 387 17.40 20.63 -16.69
CA HIS A 387 17.01 20.36 -18.07
C HIS A 387 16.29 21.56 -18.70
N LEU A 388 15.33 22.16 -17.98
CA LEU A 388 14.66 23.40 -18.41
C LEU A 388 15.68 24.52 -18.66
N TYR A 389 16.60 24.74 -17.71
CA TYR A 389 17.68 25.70 -17.87
C TYR A 389 18.56 25.40 -19.10
N SER A 390 18.92 24.12 -19.32
CA SER A 390 19.73 23.69 -20.46
C SER A 390 19.03 23.95 -21.81
N LEU A 391 17.71 23.73 -21.89
CA LEU A 391 16.91 24.03 -23.06
C LEU A 391 16.88 25.54 -23.35
N ILE A 392 16.61 26.35 -22.32
CA ILE A 392 16.59 27.81 -22.41
C ILE A 392 17.97 28.33 -22.86
N LYS A 393 19.05 27.86 -22.23
CA LYS A 393 20.42 28.20 -22.60
C LYS A 393 20.76 27.82 -24.04
N THR A 394 20.31 26.64 -24.49
CA THR A 394 20.54 26.17 -25.87
C THR A 394 19.80 27.04 -26.87
N MET A 395 18.54 27.39 -26.59
CA MET A 395 17.73 28.28 -27.42
C MET A 395 18.40 29.65 -27.59
N PHE A 396 18.87 30.26 -26.50
CA PHE A 396 19.59 31.55 -26.55
C PHE A 396 20.93 31.44 -27.28
N LYS A 397 21.74 30.40 -27.00
CA LYS A 397 23.05 30.21 -27.64
C LYS A 397 22.94 30.02 -29.16
N GLN A 398 21.90 29.31 -29.61
CA GLN A 398 21.68 29.06 -31.04
C GLN A 398 20.91 30.19 -31.73
N ARG A 399 20.48 31.23 -31.00
CA ARG A 399 19.68 32.37 -31.51
C ARG A 399 18.44 31.91 -32.29
N ILE A 400 17.77 30.87 -31.80
CA ILE A 400 16.55 30.32 -32.42
C ILE A 400 15.33 30.94 -31.72
N SER A 401 14.32 31.35 -32.49
CA SER A 401 13.06 31.84 -31.91
C SER A 401 12.33 30.72 -31.15
N PRO A 402 11.56 31.02 -30.08
CA PRO A 402 10.85 30.01 -29.30
C PRO A 402 9.96 29.10 -30.16
N ILE A 403 9.25 29.68 -31.13
CA ILE A 403 8.38 28.92 -32.05
C ILE A 403 9.20 27.94 -32.89
N LYS A 404 10.36 28.35 -33.41
CA LYS A 404 11.21 27.48 -34.22
C LYS A 404 11.95 26.45 -33.38
N PHE A 405 12.23 26.74 -32.11
CA PHE A 405 12.80 25.77 -31.17
C PHE A 405 11.80 24.66 -30.86
N VAL A 406 10.54 25.01 -30.63
CA VAL A 406 9.47 24.05 -30.29
C VAL A 406 8.93 23.33 -31.52
N PHE A 407 8.71 23.98 -32.67
CA PHE A 407 8.09 23.34 -33.84
C PHE A 407 9.07 23.07 -35.00
N GLY A 408 10.37 23.26 -34.76
CA GLY A 408 11.41 23.02 -35.76
C GLY A 408 11.55 21.54 -36.14
N LYS A 409 12.22 21.30 -37.28
CA LYS A 409 12.47 19.94 -37.80
C LYS A 409 13.23 19.04 -36.81
N ASN A 410 14.16 19.63 -36.05
CA ASN A 410 14.98 18.93 -35.04
C ASN A 410 14.42 19.08 -33.61
N SER A 411 13.19 19.54 -33.47
CA SER A 411 12.53 19.66 -32.17
C SER A 411 12.17 18.29 -31.59
N LEU A 412 12.10 18.24 -30.26
CA LEU A 412 11.53 17.13 -29.50
C LEU A 412 10.00 17.19 -29.41
N TRP A 413 9.38 18.27 -29.90
CA TRP A 413 7.93 18.36 -30.04
C TRP A 413 7.42 17.71 -31.34
N PHE A 414 6.14 17.34 -31.34
CA PHE A 414 5.47 16.79 -32.52
C PHE A 414 5.26 17.84 -33.62
N ASN A 415 5.43 17.41 -34.86
CA ASN A 415 5.18 18.19 -36.07
C ASN A 415 4.54 17.29 -37.15
N LYS A 416 4.17 17.88 -38.29
CA LYS A 416 3.46 17.15 -39.37
C LYS A 416 4.24 15.94 -39.91
N GLN A 417 5.57 15.97 -39.86
CA GLN A 417 6.42 14.86 -40.30
C GLN A 417 6.22 13.62 -39.43
N ASP A 418 5.93 13.79 -38.14
CA ASP A 418 5.74 12.67 -37.21
C ASP A 418 4.52 11.84 -37.57
N ILE A 419 3.46 12.46 -38.11
CA ILE A 419 2.27 11.76 -38.61
C ILE A 419 2.62 10.93 -39.85
N THR A 420 3.39 11.52 -40.78
CA THR A 420 3.87 10.81 -41.98
C THR A 420 4.78 9.65 -41.60
N ASP A 421 5.70 9.87 -40.67
CA ASP A 421 6.64 8.84 -40.18
C ASP A 421 5.85 7.74 -39.43
N PHE A 422 4.83 8.07 -38.64
CA PHE A 422 3.94 7.09 -37.98
C PHE A 422 3.20 6.20 -38.97
N ILE A 423 2.51 6.79 -39.95
CA ILE A 423 1.77 6.03 -40.97
C ILE A 423 2.72 5.16 -41.78
N GLY A 424 3.89 5.70 -42.16
CA GLY A 424 4.93 4.94 -42.84
C GLY A 424 5.44 3.77 -42.00
N THR A 425 5.60 3.96 -40.68
CA THR A 425 6.04 2.92 -39.75
C THR A 425 5.02 1.81 -39.62
N VAL A 426 3.73 2.13 -39.49
CA VAL A 426 2.65 1.14 -39.45
C VAL A 426 2.59 0.35 -40.77
N LYS A 427 2.72 1.03 -41.92
CA LYS A 427 2.82 0.34 -43.22
C LYS A 427 4.03 -0.59 -43.27
N TRP A 428 5.18 -0.16 -42.76
CA TRP A 428 6.39 -0.97 -42.69
C TRP A 428 6.23 -2.21 -41.79
N PHE A 429 5.64 -2.04 -40.60
CA PHE A 429 5.28 -3.13 -39.69
C PHE A 429 4.44 -4.19 -40.39
N LEU A 430 3.40 -3.76 -41.10
CA LEU A 430 2.51 -4.63 -41.89
C LEU A 430 3.11 -5.11 -43.22
N GLY A 431 4.34 -4.71 -43.56
CA GLY A 431 5.01 -5.08 -44.80
C GLY A 431 4.48 -4.43 -46.08
N LYS A 432 3.68 -3.37 -45.94
CA LYS A 432 3.06 -2.61 -47.03
C LYS A 432 3.89 -1.38 -47.46
N GLY A 433 5.14 -1.27 -47.01
CA GLY A 433 6.02 -0.16 -47.36
C GLY A 433 7.45 -0.32 -46.83
N PRO A 434 8.40 0.50 -47.35
CA PRO A 434 9.77 0.54 -46.86
C PRO A 434 9.86 1.17 -45.46
N ARG A 435 10.98 0.95 -44.76
CA ARG A 435 11.28 1.60 -43.49
C ARG A 435 11.31 3.13 -43.70
N PRO A 436 10.61 3.93 -42.88
CA PRO A 436 10.59 5.38 -43.06
C PRO A 436 11.97 6.01 -42.97
N TYR A 437 12.13 7.11 -43.71
CA TYR A 437 13.40 7.84 -43.80
C TYR A 437 13.58 8.75 -42.58
N TYR A 438 13.80 8.18 -41.39
CA TYR A 438 13.76 8.93 -40.13
C TYR A 438 14.81 10.05 -40.03
N GLY A 439 14.41 11.15 -39.37
CA GLY A 439 15.30 12.22 -38.95
C GLY A 439 15.91 11.99 -37.57
N ARG A 440 16.47 13.06 -36.99
CA ARG A 440 17.18 13.05 -35.70
C ARG A 440 16.41 12.35 -34.58
N TRP A 441 15.12 12.66 -34.49
CA TRP A 441 14.20 12.11 -33.51
C TRP A 441 13.06 11.40 -34.25
N THR A 442 12.76 10.17 -33.85
CA THR A 442 11.54 9.49 -34.31
C THR A 442 10.35 9.96 -33.49
N TYR A 443 9.14 9.75 -34.02
CA TYR A 443 7.92 10.13 -33.31
C TYR A 443 7.79 9.41 -31.95
N TRP A 444 8.27 8.16 -31.82
CA TRP A 444 8.22 7.45 -30.54
C TRP A 444 9.27 7.96 -29.55
N GLU A 445 10.46 8.38 -30.00
CA GLU A 445 11.44 9.04 -29.11
C GLU A 445 10.92 10.39 -28.62
N LYS A 446 10.22 11.13 -29.47
CA LYS A 446 9.53 12.36 -29.08
C LYS A 446 8.40 12.07 -28.09
N PHE A 447 7.63 11.01 -28.32
CA PHE A 447 6.60 10.58 -27.38
C PHE A 447 7.22 10.23 -26.02
N ASP A 448 8.23 9.36 -25.98
CA ASP A 448 8.93 8.98 -24.75
C ASP A 448 9.43 10.22 -23.99
N TYR A 449 10.06 11.16 -24.70
CA TYR A 449 10.53 12.40 -24.13
C TYR A 449 9.38 13.26 -23.55
N LEU A 450 8.31 13.47 -24.32
CA LEU A 450 7.18 14.33 -23.90
C LEU A 450 6.36 13.69 -22.79
N ALA A 451 6.16 12.37 -22.84
CA ALA A 451 5.49 11.61 -21.81
C ALA A 451 6.21 11.75 -20.48
N VAL A 452 7.54 11.59 -20.46
CA VAL A 452 8.34 11.80 -19.24
C VAL A 452 8.36 13.29 -18.84
N PHE A 453 8.52 14.21 -19.78
CA PHE A 453 8.60 15.64 -19.48
C PHE A 453 7.32 16.17 -18.81
N TRP A 454 6.15 15.83 -19.36
CA TRP A 454 4.86 16.19 -18.77
C TRP A 454 4.52 15.33 -17.55
N GLY A 455 4.84 14.04 -17.59
CA GLY A 455 4.64 13.12 -16.47
C GLY A 455 5.37 13.60 -15.21
N VAL A 456 6.63 14.04 -15.33
CA VAL A 456 7.40 14.62 -14.22
C VAL A 456 6.72 15.89 -13.66
N ALA A 457 6.13 16.73 -14.52
CA ALA A 457 5.40 17.92 -14.06
C ALA A 457 4.12 17.54 -13.30
N ILE A 458 3.33 16.59 -13.81
CA ILE A 458 2.06 16.14 -13.22
C ILE A 458 2.30 15.39 -11.90
N ILE A 459 3.18 14.38 -11.92
CA ILE A 459 3.53 13.61 -10.72
C ILE A 459 4.28 14.47 -9.70
N GLY A 460 5.11 15.41 -10.16
CA GLY A 460 5.83 16.33 -9.31
C GLY A 460 4.89 17.29 -8.59
N PHE A 461 3.94 17.90 -9.30
CA PHE A 461 2.97 18.82 -8.69
C PHE A 461 2.00 18.10 -7.74
N SER A 462 1.41 16.97 -8.17
CA SER A 462 0.58 16.15 -7.27
C SER A 462 1.37 15.64 -6.07
N GLY A 463 2.66 15.30 -6.24
CA GLY A 463 3.54 14.89 -5.16
C GLY A 463 3.85 16.02 -4.18
N LEU A 464 3.96 17.27 -4.63
CA LEU A 464 4.12 18.43 -3.76
C LEU A 464 2.87 18.68 -2.91
N ILE A 465 1.67 18.50 -3.47
CA ILE A 465 0.41 18.56 -2.70
C ILE A 465 0.41 17.51 -1.60
N LEU A 466 0.85 16.28 -1.91
CA LEU A 466 0.90 15.19 -0.94
C LEU A 466 2.04 15.31 0.09
N TRP A 467 3.14 15.99 -0.27
CA TRP A 467 4.26 16.23 0.65
C TRP A 467 3.96 17.39 1.59
N LEU A 468 3.30 18.45 1.12
CA LEU A 468 2.98 19.64 1.90
C LEU A 468 1.47 19.90 1.95
N PRO A 469 0.65 18.93 2.38
CA PRO A 469 -0.81 19.07 2.32
C PRO A 469 -1.29 20.27 3.15
N GLU A 470 -0.66 20.56 4.30
CA GLU A 470 -1.01 21.69 5.16
C GLU A 470 -0.77 23.06 4.50
N LEU A 471 0.15 23.14 3.54
CA LEU A 471 0.39 24.38 2.77
C LEU A 471 -0.64 24.52 1.64
N PHE A 472 -0.89 23.44 0.89
CA PHE A 472 -1.77 23.52 -0.28
C PHE A 472 -3.24 23.68 0.11
N THR A 473 -3.66 23.18 1.27
CA THR A 473 -5.05 23.38 1.74
C THR A 473 -5.37 24.82 2.11
N GLN A 474 -4.36 25.66 2.34
CA GLN A 474 -4.58 27.10 2.58
C GLN A 474 -5.12 27.80 1.34
N PHE A 475 -4.90 27.21 0.16
CA PHE A 475 -5.31 27.75 -1.14
C PHE A 475 -6.43 26.94 -1.79
N PHE A 476 -6.63 25.69 -1.38
CA PHE A 476 -7.55 24.75 -2.02
C PHE A 476 -8.31 23.92 -0.98
N PRO A 477 -9.55 23.49 -1.24
CA PRO A 477 -10.27 22.62 -0.31
C PRO A 477 -9.56 21.27 -0.12
N GLY A 478 -9.68 20.67 1.06
CA GLY A 478 -9.01 19.40 1.43
C GLY A 478 -9.25 18.21 0.49
N TRP A 479 -10.36 18.17 -0.26
CA TRP A 479 -10.59 17.11 -1.26
C TRP A 479 -9.56 17.13 -2.40
N ILE A 480 -8.80 18.22 -2.57
CA ILE A 480 -7.67 18.28 -3.53
C ILE A 480 -6.61 17.22 -3.21
N ILE A 481 -6.43 16.86 -1.94
CA ILE A 481 -5.51 15.82 -1.50
C ILE A 481 -5.95 14.46 -2.07
N ASN A 482 -7.26 14.17 -2.08
CA ASN A 482 -7.80 12.94 -2.69
C ASN A 482 -7.53 12.91 -4.20
N VAL A 483 -7.74 14.04 -4.90
CA VAL A 483 -7.48 14.17 -6.34
C VAL A 483 -5.99 14.00 -6.65
N ALA A 484 -5.12 14.67 -5.88
CA ALA A 484 -3.68 14.54 -6.01
C ALA A 484 -3.24 13.08 -5.77
N GLN A 485 -3.83 12.38 -4.81
CA GLN A 485 -3.54 10.97 -4.57
C GLN A 485 -3.90 10.09 -5.77
N ILE A 486 -5.05 10.31 -6.42
CA ILE A 486 -5.44 9.58 -7.63
C ILE A 486 -4.43 9.84 -8.76
N ILE A 487 -4.20 11.12 -9.09
CA ILE A 487 -3.29 11.53 -10.17
C ILE A 487 -1.89 10.97 -9.93
N HIS A 488 -1.33 11.17 -8.73
CA HIS A 488 0.01 10.74 -8.40
C HIS A 488 0.16 9.21 -8.49
N SER A 489 -0.81 8.47 -7.94
CA SER A 489 -0.82 7.00 -7.90
C SER A 489 -0.94 6.39 -9.30
N ASP A 490 -1.81 6.93 -10.15
CA ASP A 490 -2.07 6.38 -11.48
C ASP A 490 -1.03 6.82 -12.50
N GLU A 491 -0.54 8.06 -12.40
CA GLU A 491 0.60 8.53 -13.20
C GLU A 491 1.86 7.74 -12.86
N ALA A 492 2.10 7.41 -11.58
CA ALA A 492 3.20 6.54 -11.20
C ALA A 492 3.08 5.14 -11.83
N LEU A 493 1.88 4.56 -11.84
CA LEU A 493 1.65 3.25 -12.45
C LEU A 493 1.87 3.30 -13.96
N LEU A 494 1.36 4.35 -14.62
CA LEU A 494 1.56 4.61 -16.04
C LEU A 494 3.04 4.75 -16.36
N ALA A 495 3.75 5.61 -15.64
CA ALA A 495 5.17 5.87 -15.85
C ALA A 495 6.02 4.61 -15.65
N VAL A 496 5.84 3.88 -14.53
CA VAL A 496 6.58 2.65 -14.24
C VAL A 496 6.29 1.58 -15.29
N GLY A 497 5.01 1.34 -15.60
CA GLY A 497 4.65 0.34 -16.61
C GLY A 497 5.16 0.72 -17.99
N PHE A 498 5.01 1.98 -18.43
CA PHE A 498 5.45 2.42 -19.75
C PHE A 498 6.97 2.36 -19.90
N ILE A 499 7.72 2.84 -18.89
CA ILE A 499 9.18 2.86 -18.94
C ILE A 499 9.76 1.43 -18.95
N PHE A 500 9.27 0.55 -18.08
CA PHE A 500 9.82 -0.80 -17.98
C PHE A 500 9.30 -1.79 -19.03
N THR A 501 8.26 -1.42 -19.79
CA THR A 501 7.77 -2.25 -20.91
C THR A 501 8.13 -1.64 -22.25
N ILE A 502 7.51 -0.52 -22.62
CA ILE A 502 7.57 0.08 -23.95
C ILE A 502 8.91 0.78 -24.18
N HIS A 503 9.37 1.62 -23.25
CA HIS A 503 10.65 2.31 -23.42
C HIS A 503 11.83 1.32 -23.40
N PHE A 504 11.84 0.37 -22.48
CA PHE A 504 12.83 -0.72 -22.46
C PHE A 504 12.76 -1.60 -23.70
N PHE A 505 11.59 -1.83 -24.27
CA PHE A 505 11.47 -2.48 -25.58
C PHE A 505 12.12 -1.65 -26.69
N ASN A 506 11.75 -0.38 -26.80
CA ASN A 506 12.23 0.53 -27.84
C ASN A 506 13.76 0.66 -27.87
N THR A 507 14.41 0.49 -26.71
CA THR A 507 15.85 0.72 -26.54
C THR A 507 16.64 -0.58 -26.36
N HIS A 508 16.22 -1.48 -25.48
CA HIS A 508 17.05 -2.60 -25.02
C HIS A 508 16.55 -3.98 -25.45
N LEU A 509 15.23 -4.20 -25.47
CA LEU A 509 14.64 -5.52 -25.77
C LEU A 509 14.25 -5.71 -27.25
N ARG A 510 14.33 -4.65 -28.07
CA ARG A 510 14.15 -4.79 -29.53
C ARG A 510 15.20 -5.76 -30.10
N PRO A 511 14.78 -6.77 -30.90
CA PRO A 511 15.70 -7.75 -31.48
C PRO A 511 16.96 -7.18 -32.16
N GLU A 512 16.93 -6.00 -32.79
CA GLU A 512 18.13 -5.47 -33.48
C GLU A 512 19.11 -4.70 -32.57
N ALA A 513 18.70 -4.35 -31.35
CA ALA A 513 19.55 -3.75 -30.32
C ALA A 513 19.82 -4.71 -29.15
N PHE A 514 19.17 -5.87 -29.15
CA PHE A 514 19.40 -6.92 -28.15
C PHE A 514 20.88 -7.33 -28.16
N PRO A 515 21.53 -7.43 -26.98
CA PRO A 515 20.90 -7.50 -25.66
C PRO A 515 20.80 -6.17 -24.88
N MET A 516 21.40 -5.07 -25.38
CA MET A 516 21.38 -3.77 -24.71
C MET A 516 21.93 -2.67 -25.64
N ASP A 517 21.16 -1.62 -25.87
CA ASP A 517 21.68 -0.35 -26.43
C ASP A 517 22.54 0.40 -25.39
N THR A 518 23.79 0.69 -25.75
CA THR A 518 24.78 1.35 -24.88
C THR A 518 24.95 2.85 -25.17
N VAL A 519 24.26 3.38 -26.18
CA VAL A 519 24.51 4.71 -26.75
C VAL A 519 24.26 5.83 -25.74
N ILE A 520 23.30 5.70 -24.84
CA ILE A 520 23.05 6.72 -23.81
C ILE A 520 24.17 6.78 -22.75
N PHE A 521 24.93 5.71 -22.57
CA PHE A 521 26.05 5.67 -21.62
C PHE A 521 27.37 6.04 -22.32
N THR A 522 27.61 5.53 -23.52
CA THR A 522 28.82 5.84 -24.30
C THR A 522 28.75 7.22 -24.97
N GLY A 523 27.57 7.69 -25.34
CA GLY A 523 27.30 8.90 -26.11
C GLY A 523 27.49 8.76 -27.63
N HIS A 524 27.85 7.57 -28.10
CA HIS A 524 28.38 7.33 -29.44
C HIS A 524 27.70 6.14 -30.11
N VAL A 525 27.42 6.26 -31.41
CA VAL A 525 26.86 5.22 -32.28
C VAL A 525 27.84 4.96 -33.43
N PRO A 526 28.10 3.72 -33.87
CA PRO A 526 28.87 3.49 -35.10
C PRO A 526 28.29 4.27 -36.28
N GLU A 527 29.14 4.91 -37.09
CA GLU A 527 28.69 5.80 -38.18
C GLU A 527 27.72 5.12 -39.16
N GLU A 528 28.06 3.90 -39.61
CA GLU A 528 27.22 3.10 -40.52
C GLU A 528 25.87 2.73 -39.92
N GLU A 529 25.83 2.43 -38.61
CA GLU A 529 24.57 2.15 -37.90
C GLU A 529 23.72 3.42 -37.79
N TYR A 530 24.34 4.57 -37.50
CA TYR A 530 23.63 5.85 -37.45
C TYR A 530 23.05 6.23 -38.81
N LYS A 531 23.81 6.03 -39.90
CA LYS A 531 23.37 6.29 -41.27
C LYS A 531 22.16 5.42 -41.66
N ALA A 532 22.15 4.15 -41.25
CA ALA A 532 21.03 3.24 -41.50
C ALA A 532 19.77 3.59 -40.67
N ASP A 533 19.94 3.99 -39.41
CA ASP A 533 18.82 4.28 -38.51
C ASP A 533 18.27 5.72 -38.66
N ARG A 534 19.11 6.68 -39.05
CA ARG A 534 18.82 8.13 -39.13
C ARG A 534 19.22 8.75 -40.48
N PRO A 535 18.78 8.19 -41.60
CA PRO A 535 19.32 8.55 -42.91
C PRO A 535 19.04 10.01 -43.30
N ARG A 536 17.89 10.57 -42.89
CA ARG A 536 17.51 11.96 -43.19
C ARG A 536 18.43 12.96 -42.50
N GLU A 537 18.74 12.76 -41.22
CA GLU A 537 19.65 13.67 -40.50
C GLU A 537 21.08 13.55 -41.01
N TYR A 538 21.53 12.33 -41.30
CA TYR A 538 22.86 12.10 -41.83
C TYR A 538 23.06 12.85 -43.16
N GLU A 539 22.12 12.72 -44.09
CA GLU A 539 22.16 13.42 -45.38
C GLU A 539 22.10 14.95 -45.22
N GLU A 540 21.29 15.47 -44.28
CA GLU A 540 21.24 16.90 -43.98
C GLU A 540 22.58 17.44 -43.40
N LEU A 541 23.26 16.65 -42.57
CA LEU A 541 24.56 17.00 -42.00
C LEU A 541 25.69 16.94 -43.02
N GLU A 542 25.64 15.96 -43.92
CA GLU A 542 26.56 15.83 -45.05
C GLU A 542 26.39 17.02 -46.01
N LYS A 543 25.16 17.32 -46.43
CA LYS A 543 24.83 18.47 -47.30
C LYS A 543 25.18 19.83 -46.69
N SER A 544 25.08 19.96 -45.37
CA SER A 544 25.41 21.21 -44.67
C SER A 544 26.88 21.35 -44.28
N GLY A 545 27.73 20.36 -44.59
CA GLY A 545 29.16 20.37 -44.26
C GLY A 545 29.45 20.26 -42.76
N LYS A 546 28.47 19.84 -41.95
CA LYS A 546 28.58 19.78 -40.47
C LYS A 546 28.88 18.39 -39.93
N LEU A 547 29.00 17.39 -40.80
CA LEU A 547 29.25 15.99 -40.43
C LEU A 547 30.55 15.83 -39.59
N ASN A 548 31.61 16.53 -39.95
CA ASN A 548 32.90 16.48 -39.23
C ASN A 548 32.84 17.01 -37.79
N ASN A 549 31.80 17.77 -37.41
CA ASN A 549 31.63 18.28 -36.04
C ASN A 549 31.05 17.24 -35.07
N VAL A 550 30.52 16.14 -35.62
CA VAL A 550 29.79 15.11 -34.85
C VAL A 550 30.37 13.71 -35.06
N VAL A 551 31.07 13.46 -36.18
CA VAL A 551 31.82 12.22 -36.38
C VAL A 551 33.18 12.33 -35.69
N VAL A 552 33.48 11.35 -34.84
CA VAL A 552 34.74 11.26 -34.09
C VAL A 552 35.34 9.88 -34.26
N THR A 553 36.66 9.82 -34.49
CA THR A 553 37.40 8.56 -34.41
C THR A 553 37.77 8.31 -32.96
N LYS A 554 37.35 7.18 -32.40
CA LYS A 554 37.63 6.84 -31.01
C LYS A 554 37.68 5.34 -30.82
N GLU A 555 38.51 4.90 -29.89
CA GLU A 555 38.44 3.55 -29.33
C GLU A 555 37.67 3.57 -28.00
N ILE A 556 36.64 2.74 -27.86
CA ILE A 556 35.90 2.59 -26.61
C ILE A 556 36.47 1.38 -25.88
N SER A 557 37.00 1.59 -24.66
CA SER A 557 37.57 0.50 -23.87
C SER A 557 36.58 -0.66 -23.67
N PRO A 558 36.98 -1.91 -23.93
CA PRO A 558 36.14 -3.09 -23.69
C PRO A 558 35.68 -3.21 -22.23
N SER A 559 36.53 -2.79 -21.29
CA SER A 559 36.22 -2.79 -19.84
C SER A 559 35.03 -1.87 -19.52
N TRP A 560 34.99 -0.69 -20.14
CA TRP A 560 33.92 0.28 -19.98
C TRP A 560 32.60 -0.23 -20.56
N ILE A 561 32.63 -0.85 -21.75
CA ILE A 561 31.43 -1.45 -22.33
C ILE A 561 30.89 -2.58 -21.45
N LYS A 562 31.76 -3.42 -20.89
CA LYS A 562 31.35 -4.48 -19.96
C LYS A 562 30.66 -3.89 -18.74
N PHE A 563 31.24 -2.87 -18.12
CA PHE A 563 30.65 -2.18 -16.97
C PHE A 563 29.26 -1.60 -17.28
N VAL A 564 29.14 -0.86 -18.39
CA VAL A 564 27.87 -0.28 -18.84
C VAL A 564 26.80 -1.35 -19.06
N LYS A 565 27.15 -2.46 -19.72
CA LYS A 565 26.21 -3.57 -19.93
C LYS A 565 25.77 -4.21 -18.62
N THR A 566 26.70 -4.46 -17.69
CA THR A 566 26.37 -5.01 -16.36
C THR A 566 25.41 -4.10 -15.60
N MET A 567 25.69 -2.79 -15.55
CA MET A 567 24.80 -1.80 -14.94
C MET A 567 23.42 -1.78 -15.62
N GLY A 568 23.40 -1.76 -16.96
CA GLY A 568 22.16 -1.81 -17.74
C GLY A 568 21.32 -3.05 -17.43
N TYR A 569 21.93 -4.23 -17.32
CA TYR A 569 21.21 -5.46 -16.97
C TYR A 569 20.63 -5.42 -15.57
N ILE A 570 21.34 -4.86 -14.59
CA ILE A 570 20.80 -4.71 -13.23
C ILE A 570 19.51 -3.87 -13.27
N PHE A 571 19.54 -2.71 -13.94
CA PHE A 571 18.36 -1.85 -14.05
C PHE A 571 17.23 -2.48 -14.86
N LEU A 572 17.56 -3.17 -15.95
CA LEU A 572 16.59 -3.90 -16.76
C LEU A 572 15.91 -5.01 -15.96
N SER A 573 16.67 -5.83 -15.24
CA SER A 573 16.15 -6.89 -14.39
C SER A 573 15.28 -6.35 -13.25
N LEU A 574 15.69 -5.26 -12.61
CA LEU A 574 14.88 -4.60 -11.59
C LEU A 574 13.55 -4.07 -12.16
N GLY A 575 13.59 -3.45 -13.34
CA GLY A 575 12.38 -2.97 -14.01
C GLY A 575 11.42 -4.09 -14.41
N ILE A 576 11.94 -5.18 -14.98
CA ILE A 576 11.14 -6.36 -15.34
C ILE A 576 10.54 -7.00 -14.08
N LEU A 577 11.33 -7.17 -13.02
CA LEU A 577 10.84 -7.70 -11.74
C LEU A 577 9.71 -6.83 -11.19
N MET A 578 9.86 -5.50 -11.25
CA MET A 578 8.82 -4.56 -10.82
C MET A 578 7.53 -4.74 -11.62
N VAL A 579 7.60 -4.87 -12.95
CA VAL A 579 6.43 -5.12 -13.80
C VAL A 579 5.76 -6.44 -13.43
N ILE A 580 6.54 -7.51 -13.20
CA ILE A 580 6.00 -8.81 -12.77
C ILE A 580 5.25 -8.67 -11.44
N LEU A 581 5.83 -7.96 -10.47
CA LEU A 581 5.19 -7.73 -9.16
C LEU A 581 3.91 -6.89 -9.29
N ILE A 582 3.90 -5.87 -10.16
CA ILE A 582 2.71 -5.06 -10.44
C ILE A 582 1.61 -5.93 -11.05
N VAL A 583 1.91 -6.69 -12.11
CA VAL A 583 0.93 -7.57 -12.77
C VAL A 583 0.42 -8.63 -11.80
N TYR A 584 1.31 -9.25 -11.02
CA TYR A 584 0.93 -10.18 -9.96
C TYR A 584 -0.04 -9.54 -8.97
N SER A 585 0.24 -8.30 -8.54
CA SER A 585 -0.63 -7.58 -7.59
C SER A 585 -1.98 -7.20 -8.21
N LEU A 586 -2.04 -6.85 -9.50
CA LEU A 586 -3.29 -6.54 -10.18
C LEU A 586 -4.18 -7.77 -10.41
N VAL A 587 -3.59 -8.96 -10.57
CA VAL A 587 -4.33 -10.20 -10.81
C VAL A 587 -4.72 -10.91 -9.50
N SER A 588 -3.82 -10.93 -8.52
CA SER A 588 -4.02 -11.66 -7.27
C SER A 588 -4.44 -10.80 -6.08
N GLY A 589 -4.19 -9.48 -6.13
CA GLY A 589 -4.43 -8.56 -5.03
C GLY A 589 -5.92 -8.34 -4.81
N HIS A 590 -6.45 -8.95 -3.75
CA HIS A 590 -7.77 -8.67 -3.21
C HIS A 590 -7.59 -8.31 -1.73
N TYR A 591 -8.32 -7.29 -1.26
CA TYR A 591 -8.30 -6.86 0.15
C TYR A 591 -9.15 -7.73 1.07
#